data_AF-A0A2V5HL20-F1
#
_entry.id   AF-A0A2V5HL20-F1
#
_cell.length_a   1.000
_cell.length_b   1.000
_cell.length_c   1.000
_cell.angle_alpha   90.00
_cell.angle_beta   90.00
_cell.angle_gamma   90.00
#
_symmetry.space_group_name_H-M   'P 1'
#
loop_
_entity.id
_entity.type
_entity.pdbx_description
1 polymer ?
#
loop_
_entity_poly.entity_id
_entity_poly.type
_entity_poly.pdbx_seq_one_letter_code
_entity_poly.pdbx_strand_id
1 'polypeptide(L)'
;MASTSIPYVLAAYRYPEDLETLDNDMDASTPCIVAQRASVAQGRALIGVWERAFRASYAATTTTTTTTTTTSLTPAAAAAVQAIADFSDALKLCGDTADELGPKGHLAPLWGVVCSAMGMDARQTAYVFMVNHAKAVLSAAVRASVMGPYQAQSVLASQRLQDMITERIDKEWDTPVEDAGQIVPPLDLWVGRHELLYSRIFNS
;
A
#
# COMPACT_ATOMS: atom_id res chain seq x y z
N MET A 1 -4.16 11.10 1.05
CA MET A 1 -3.01 10.17 1.22
C MET A 1 -2.83 9.80 2.69
N ALA A 2 -2.17 10.58 3.56
CA ALA A 2 -2.02 10.21 4.99
C ALA A 2 -3.34 9.71 5.64
N SER A 3 -4.33 10.59 5.77
CA SER A 3 -5.67 10.30 6.31
C SER A 3 -6.56 9.41 5.43
N THR A 4 -6.06 8.95 4.27
CA THR A 4 -6.81 8.10 3.32
C THR A 4 -6.20 6.71 3.13
N SER A 5 -5.04 6.44 3.74
CA SER A 5 -4.32 5.18 3.52
C SER A 5 -3.41 4.75 4.67
N ILE A 6 -3.01 5.62 5.59
CA ILE A 6 -2.37 5.17 6.84
C ILE A 6 -3.33 4.29 7.67
N PRO A 7 -4.64 4.63 7.83
CA PRO A 7 -5.59 3.74 8.51
C PRO A 7 -5.65 2.34 7.88
N TYR A 8 -5.83 2.24 6.55
CA TYR A 8 -5.84 0.94 5.85
C TYR A 8 -4.51 0.17 5.94
N VAL A 9 -3.35 0.85 5.85
CA VAL A 9 -2.02 0.22 6.05
C VAL A 9 -1.89 -0.34 7.47
N LEU A 10 -2.29 0.42 8.50
CA LEU A 10 -2.17 0.00 9.89
C LEU A 10 -3.21 -1.06 10.26
N ALA A 11 -4.45 -0.94 9.80
CA ALA A 11 -5.50 -1.94 10.00
C ALA A 11 -5.09 -3.29 9.40
N ALA A 12 -4.72 -3.33 8.12
CA ALA A 12 -4.34 -4.58 7.45
C ALA A 12 -3.01 -5.16 8.00
N TYR A 13 -2.09 -4.32 8.48
CA TYR A 13 -0.90 -4.79 9.20
C TYR A 13 -1.27 -5.47 10.54
N ARG A 14 -2.22 -4.89 11.29
CA ARG A 14 -2.68 -5.35 12.63
C ARG A 14 -3.59 -6.58 12.55
N TYR A 15 -4.47 -6.62 11.54
CA TYR A 15 -5.49 -7.64 11.31
C TYR A 15 -5.44 -8.14 9.85
N PRO A 16 -4.46 -8.99 9.49
CA PRO A 16 -4.34 -9.54 8.14
C PRO A 16 -5.58 -10.28 7.63
N GLU A 17 -6.35 -10.88 8.54
CA GLU A 17 -7.59 -11.60 8.27
C GLU A 17 -8.67 -10.74 7.57
N ASP A 18 -8.69 -9.43 7.81
CA ASP A 18 -9.66 -8.50 7.24
C ASP A 18 -9.26 -7.95 5.86
N LEU A 19 -8.17 -8.42 5.25
CA LEU A 19 -7.58 -7.88 4.01
C LEU A 19 -8.61 -7.70 2.88
N GLU A 20 -9.50 -8.66 2.64
CA GLU A 20 -10.51 -8.55 1.58
C GLU A 20 -11.58 -7.50 1.88
N THR A 21 -12.03 -7.42 3.14
CA THR A 21 -12.94 -6.39 3.63
C THR A 21 -12.33 -4.99 3.48
N LEU A 22 -11.06 -4.84 3.88
CA LEU A 22 -10.29 -3.58 3.80
C LEU A 22 -9.98 -3.16 2.35
N ASP A 23 -9.82 -4.11 1.43
CA ASP A 23 -9.66 -3.84 0.00
C ASP A 23 -10.96 -3.31 -0.62
N ASN A 24 -12.09 -3.98 -0.32
CA ASN A 24 -13.41 -3.58 -0.80
C ASN A 24 -13.88 -2.24 -0.21
N ASP A 25 -13.62 -2.00 1.08
CA ASP A 25 -13.93 -0.71 1.71
C ASP A 25 -13.07 0.43 1.14
N MET A 26 -11.77 0.19 0.87
CA MET A 26 -10.93 1.18 0.20
C MET A 26 -11.37 1.45 -1.25
N ASP A 27 -11.89 0.44 -1.97
CA ASP A 27 -12.47 0.63 -3.31
C ASP A 27 -13.71 1.53 -3.25
N ALA A 28 -14.61 1.26 -2.30
CA ALA A 28 -15.82 2.06 -2.05
C ALA A 28 -15.51 3.50 -1.59
N SER A 29 -14.47 3.70 -0.79
CA SER A 29 -14.07 5.01 -0.27
C SER A 29 -13.17 5.83 -1.22
N THR A 30 -12.81 5.29 -2.40
CA THR A 30 -11.97 5.97 -3.42
C THR A 30 -12.78 6.39 -4.66
N PRO A 31 -13.63 7.43 -4.62
CA PRO A 31 -14.49 7.83 -5.74
C PRO A 31 -13.72 8.41 -6.95
N CYS A 32 -12.45 8.77 -6.78
CA CYS A 32 -11.61 9.25 -7.87
C CYS A 32 -11.05 8.06 -8.67
N ILE A 33 -11.72 7.70 -9.78
CA ILE A 33 -11.36 6.58 -10.67
C ILE A 33 -9.86 6.56 -11.09
N VAL A 34 -9.21 7.72 -11.19
CA VAL A 34 -7.77 7.81 -11.47
C VAL A 34 -6.92 7.33 -10.28
N ALA A 35 -7.27 7.75 -9.07
CA ALA A 35 -6.60 7.30 -7.84
C ALA A 35 -6.90 5.83 -7.51
N GLN A 36 -8.14 5.39 -7.73
CA GLN A 36 -8.58 4.00 -7.63
C GLN A 36 -7.74 3.10 -8.54
N ARG A 37 -7.70 3.38 -9.85
CA ARG A 37 -6.87 2.64 -10.82
C ARG A 37 -5.38 2.69 -10.49
N ALA A 38 -4.86 3.81 -9.97
CA ALA A 38 -3.46 3.89 -9.54
C ALA A 38 -3.18 2.97 -8.33
N SER A 39 -4.06 2.97 -7.32
CA SER A 39 -3.97 2.10 -6.15
C SER A 39 -4.02 0.62 -6.55
N VAL A 40 -5.02 0.24 -7.36
CA VAL A 40 -5.23 -1.13 -7.84
C VAL A 40 -4.06 -1.62 -8.70
N ALA A 41 -3.53 -0.78 -9.60
CA ALA A 41 -2.37 -1.14 -10.41
C ALA A 41 -1.11 -1.35 -9.55
N GLN A 42 -0.92 -0.56 -8.49
CA GLN A 42 0.22 -0.66 -7.59
C GLN A 42 0.12 -1.85 -6.63
N GLY A 43 -1.06 -2.14 -6.07
CA GLY A 43 -1.28 -3.28 -5.19
C GLY A 43 -1.25 -4.61 -5.93
N ARG A 44 -1.88 -4.73 -7.11
CA ARG A 44 -1.73 -5.91 -7.98
C ARG A 44 -0.27 -6.15 -8.40
N ALA A 45 0.51 -5.09 -8.65
CA ALA A 45 1.95 -5.23 -8.89
C ALA A 45 2.71 -5.71 -7.64
N LEU A 46 2.34 -5.26 -6.44
CA LEU A 46 2.93 -5.71 -5.17
C LEU A 46 2.66 -7.20 -4.91
N ILE A 47 1.43 -7.69 -5.13
CA ILE A 47 1.10 -9.13 -5.13
C ILE A 47 1.98 -9.89 -6.14
N GLY A 48 2.10 -9.35 -7.36
CA GLY A 48 2.94 -9.94 -8.40
C GLY A 48 4.42 -10.07 -8.00
N VAL A 49 4.96 -9.12 -7.24
CA VAL A 49 6.30 -9.18 -6.65
C VAL A 49 6.35 -10.15 -5.47
N TRP A 50 5.35 -10.17 -4.59
CA TRP A 50 5.29 -11.09 -3.46
C TRP A 50 5.39 -12.54 -3.90
N GLU A 51 4.53 -12.97 -4.84
CA GLU A 51 4.54 -14.34 -5.37
C GLU A 51 5.89 -14.77 -5.96
N ARG A 52 6.59 -13.85 -6.63
CA ARG A 52 7.79 -14.13 -7.44
C ARG A 52 9.11 -13.98 -6.68
N ALA A 53 9.15 -13.13 -5.67
CA ALA A 53 10.40 -12.72 -5.00
C ALA A 53 10.38 -12.89 -3.48
N PHE A 54 9.25 -12.64 -2.80
CA PHE A 54 9.21 -12.60 -1.33
C PHE A 54 8.66 -13.89 -0.71
N ARG A 55 7.67 -14.54 -1.33
CA ARG A 55 7.04 -15.77 -0.80
C ARG A 55 8.06 -16.86 -0.45
N ALA A 56 9.08 -17.06 -1.28
CA ALA A 56 10.12 -18.06 -1.05
C ALA A 56 11.01 -17.80 0.19
N SER A 57 11.12 -16.55 0.65
CA SER A 57 11.94 -16.18 1.81
C SER A 57 11.12 -15.96 3.09
N TYR A 58 9.85 -15.53 2.97
CA TYR A 58 9.01 -15.15 4.12
C TYR A 58 7.87 -16.13 4.42
N ALA A 59 7.46 -16.99 3.46
CA ALA A 59 6.45 -18.04 3.71
C ALA A 59 7.07 -19.42 4.02
N ALA A 60 8.35 -19.64 3.70
CA ALA A 60 9.01 -20.93 3.86
C ALA A 60 9.92 -20.94 5.11
N THR A 61 9.37 -21.25 6.28
CA THR A 61 10.15 -21.38 7.54
C THR A 61 9.79 -22.63 8.37
N THR A 62 9.38 -23.68 7.66
CA THR A 62 8.94 -25.00 8.14
C THR A 62 9.11 -25.99 6.97
N THR A 63 9.60 -27.24 7.08
CA THR A 63 10.24 -28.05 8.14
C THR A 63 10.91 -29.27 7.41
N THR A 64 11.81 -30.15 7.89
CA THR A 64 12.46 -30.49 9.19
C THR A 64 13.78 -31.23 8.88
N THR A 65 14.79 -31.26 9.77
CA THR A 65 15.66 -32.44 10.03
C THR A 65 16.36 -32.33 11.40
N THR A 66 16.66 -33.49 11.99
CA THR A 66 17.28 -33.78 13.29
C THR A 66 18.35 -32.78 13.79
N THR A 67 18.29 -32.43 15.08
CA THR A 67 19.27 -31.62 15.85
C THR A 67 19.22 -30.10 15.65
N THR A 68 18.07 -29.52 16.00
CA THR A 68 17.99 -28.20 16.66
C THR A 68 18.38 -26.94 15.85
N THR A 69 17.49 -26.51 14.96
CA THR A 69 17.27 -25.08 14.69
C THR A 69 15.76 -24.80 14.61
N THR A 70 15.23 -23.98 15.51
CA THR A 70 13.82 -23.54 15.52
C THR A 70 13.71 -22.07 15.16
N THR A 71 13.12 -21.78 14.01
CA THR A 71 12.73 -20.42 13.60
C THR A 71 11.29 -20.43 13.10
N SER A 72 10.34 -20.73 14.00
CA SER A 72 8.92 -20.61 13.69
C SER A 72 8.57 -19.14 13.39
N LEU A 73 7.81 -18.90 12.32
CA LEU A 73 7.17 -17.60 12.06
C LEU A 73 6.39 -17.13 13.31
N THR A 74 6.33 -15.82 13.52
CA THR A 74 5.39 -15.27 14.51
C THR A 74 3.94 -15.57 14.06
N PRO A 75 2.98 -15.74 14.99
CA PRO A 75 1.60 -16.06 14.60
C PRO A 75 0.99 -14.98 13.68
N ALA A 76 1.34 -13.69 13.89
CA ALA A 76 0.93 -12.60 13.02
C ALA A 76 1.54 -12.70 11.61
N ALA A 77 2.84 -12.99 11.48
CA ALA A 77 3.46 -13.16 10.15
C ALA A 77 2.91 -14.40 9.42
N ALA A 78 2.62 -15.48 10.14
CA ALA A 78 1.97 -16.67 9.57
C ALA A 78 0.53 -16.38 9.08
N ALA A 79 -0.27 -15.65 9.86
CA ALA A 79 -1.58 -15.18 9.44
C ALA A 79 -1.50 -14.26 8.21
N ALA A 80 -0.54 -13.34 8.18
CA ALA A 80 -0.31 -12.45 7.04
C ALA A 80 0.13 -13.20 5.77
N VAL A 81 1.02 -14.19 5.88
CA VAL A 81 1.39 -15.08 4.76
C VAL A 81 0.18 -15.83 4.21
N GLN A 82 -0.72 -16.30 5.08
CA GLN A 82 -1.93 -17.01 4.69
C GLN A 82 -2.95 -16.08 4.00
N ALA A 83 -3.25 -14.92 4.61
CA ALA A 83 -4.15 -13.91 4.04
C ALA A 83 -3.71 -13.44 2.65
N ILE A 84 -2.40 -13.27 2.41
CA ILE A 84 -1.88 -12.93 1.07
C ILE A 84 -2.10 -14.08 0.08
N ALA A 85 -2.02 -15.34 0.50
CA ALA A 85 -2.28 -16.49 -0.37
C ALA A 85 -3.77 -16.55 -0.75
N ASP A 86 -4.67 -16.49 0.23
CA ASP A 86 -6.12 -16.57 0.03
C ASP A 86 -6.62 -15.40 -0.85
N PHE A 87 -6.21 -14.16 -0.54
CA PHE A 87 -6.52 -12.98 -1.33
C PHE A 87 -5.92 -13.04 -2.75
N SER A 88 -4.73 -13.62 -2.90
CA SER A 88 -4.11 -13.79 -4.22
C SER A 88 -4.84 -14.83 -5.08
N ASP A 89 -5.48 -15.84 -4.47
CA ASP A 89 -6.27 -16.83 -5.22
C ASP A 89 -7.69 -16.31 -5.50
N ALA A 90 -8.30 -15.53 -4.59
CA ALA A 90 -9.51 -14.74 -4.88
C ALA A 90 -9.32 -13.77 -6.06
N LEU A 91 -8.19 -13.03 -6.09
CA LEU A 91 -7.80 -12.14 -7.20
C LEU A 91 -7.65 -12.85 -8.57
N LYS A 92 -7.39 -14.17 -8.56
CA LYS A 92 -7.29 -15.00 -9.78
C LYS A 92 -8.66 -15.49 -10.23
N LEU A 93 -9.52 -15.88 -9.28
CA LEU A 93 -10.87 -16.37 -9.56
C LEU A 93 -11.74 -15.28 -10.20
N CYS A 94 -11.78 -14.08 -9.63
CA CYS A 94 -12.54 -12.94 -10.17
C CYS A 94 -11.84 -12.21 -11.33
N GLY A 95 -10.86 -12.86 -11.99
CA GLY A 95 -10.03 -12.23 -13.02
C GLY A 95 -10.67 -12.11 -14.41
N ASP A 96 -11.63 -12.99 -14.73
CA ASP A 96 -12.14 -13.19 -16.09
C ASP A 96 -13.63 -12.80 -16.29
N THR A 97 -14.37 -12.40 -15.25
CA THR A 97 -15.78 -11.96 -15.38
C THR A 97 -15.94 -10.46 -15.10
N ALA A 98 -16.84 -9.82 -15.84
CA ALA A 98 -17.04 -8.37 -15.80
C ALA A 98 -18.06 -7.89 -14.74
N ASP A 99 -18.59 -8.80 -13.92
CA ASP A 99 -19.79 -8.59 -13.09
C ASP A 99 -19.61 -9.11 -11.63
N GLU A 100 -18.43 -9.63 -11.28
CA GLU A 100 -18.18 -10.22 -9.96
C GLU A 100 -17.78 -9.22 -8.87
N LEU A 101 -18.45 -9.35 -7.72
CA LEU A 101 -18.02 -8.76 -6.45
C LEU A 101 -16.84 -9.57 -5.89
N GLY A 102 -15.64 -9.18 -6.27
CA GLY A 102 -14.38 -9.70 -5.73
C GLY A 102 -13.29 -8.62 -5.60
N PRO A 103 -12.19 -8.94 -4.90
CA PRO A 103 -11.15 -7.98 -4.56
C PRO A 103 -10.49 -7.34 -5.78
N LYS A 104 -10.09 -6.07 -5.64
CA LYS A 104 -9.42 -5.30 -6.70
C LYS A 104 -7.90 -5.36 -6.53
N GLY A 105 -7.40 -5.27 -5.29
CA GLY A 105 -5.98 -5.28 -4.95
C GLY A 105 -5.37 -3.88 -4.85
N HIS A 106 -5.91 -3.06 -3.97
CA HIS A 106 -5.43 -1.73 -3.58
C HIS A 106 -4.07 -1.79 -2.85
N LEU A 107 -3.24 -0.78 -3.07
CA LEU A 107 -1.89 -0.76 -2.49
C LEU A 107 -1.89 -0.70 -0.95
N ALA A 108 -2.81 0.04 -0.32
CA ALA A 108 -2.69 0.36 1.10
C ALA A 108 -2.93 -0.86 2.03
N PRO A 109 -4.03 -1.63 1.91
CA PRO A 109 -4.19 -2.88 2.67
C PRO A 109 -3.07 -3.88 2.37
N LEU A 110 -2.75 -4.08 1.09
CA LEU A 110 -1.72 -5.03 0.66
C LEU A 110 -0.32 -4.69 1.18
N TRP A 111 0.04 -3.41 1.25
CA TRP A 111 1.31 -2.97 1.83
C TRP A 111 1.38 -3.30 3.33
N GLY A 112 0.27 -3.08 4.06
CA GLY A 112 0.17 -3.46 5.48
C GLY A 112 0.44 -4.94 5.71
N VAL A 113 -0.29 -5.82 5.00
CA VAL A 113 -0.15 -7.28 5.16
C VAL A 113 1.22 -7.78 4.69
N VAL A 114 1.73 -7.31 3.55
CA VAL A 114 3.06 -7.73 3.05
C VAL A 114 4.17 -7.37 4.04
N CYS A 115 4.14 -6.18 4.64
CA CYS A 115 5.12 -5.81 5.65
C CYS A 115 4.95 -6.59 6.97
N SER A 116 3.72 -6.93 7.36
CA SER A 116 3.43 -7.80 8.51
C SER A 116 3.95 -9.23 8.29
N ALA A 117 3.75 -9.80 7.10
CA ALA A 117 4.30 -11.08 6.66
C ALA A 117 5.84 -11.09 6.58
N MET A 118 6.46 -9.95 6.28
CA MET A 118 7.92 -9.76 6.31
C MET A 118 8.49 -9.56 7.73
N GLY A 119 7.65 -9.42 8.75
CA GLY A 119 8.07 -9.14 10.12
C GLY A 119 8.67 -7.75 10.33
N MET A 120 8.33 -6.78 9.47
CA MET A 120 8.68 -5.37 9.68
C MET A 120 7.87 -4.78 10.83
N ASP A 121 8.39 -3.77 11.52
CA ASP A 121 7.61 -3.05 12.53
C ASP A 121 6.49 -2.19 11.90
N ALA A 122 5.39 -1.98 12.63
CA ALA A 122 4.23 -1.20 12.18
C ALA A 122 4.57 0.26 11.83
N ARG A 123 5.43 0.90 12.64
CA ARG A 123 5.85 2.29 12.43
C ARG A 123 6.86 2.40 11.30
N GLN A 124 7.76 1.44 11.15
CA GLN A 124 8.62 1.30 9.97
C GLN A 124 7.79 1.12 8.69
N THR A 125 6.74 0.28 8.74
CA THR A 125 5.82 0.01 7.63
C THR A 125 5.13 1.28 7.13
N ALA A 126 4.53 2.06 8.04
CA ALA A 126 3.89 3.34 7.71
C ALA A 126 4.90 4.41 7.25
N TYR A 127 6.10 4.46 7.85
CA TYR A 127 7.15 5.41 7.48
C TYR A 127 7.67 5.15 6.06
N VAL A 128 7.98 3.90 5.71
CA VAL A 128 8.46 3.54 4.36
C VAL A 128 7.38 3.78 3.31
N PHE A 129 6.11 3.52 3.62
CA PHE A 129 4.96 3.84 2.76
C PHE A 129 4.90 5.34 2.42
N MET A 130 4.91 6.20 3.45
CA MET A 130 4.87 7.66 3.30
C MET A 130 6.10 8.22 2.58
N VAL A 131 7.29 7.70 2.89
CA VAL A 131 8.54 8.08 2.19
C VAL A 131 8.51 7.66 0.72
N ASN A 132 7.94 6.50 0.38
CA ASN A 132 7.81 6.06 -1.01
C ASN A 132 6.81 6.91 -1.80
N HIS A 133 5.71 7.36 -1.18
CA HIS A 133 4.83 8.36 -1.78
C HIS A 133 5.56 9.69 -2.03
N ALA A 134 6.31 10.21 -1.05
CA ALA A 134 7.09 11.44 -1.21
C ALA A 134 8.14 11.34 -2.35
N LYS A 135 8.84 10.21 -2.47
CA LYS A 135 9.75 9.91 -3.60
C LYS A 135 9.01 9.92 -4.94
N ALA A 136 7.81 9.34 -5.03
CA ALA A 136 7.03 9.30 -6.26
C ALA A 136 6.59 10.71 -6.70
N VAL A 137 6.06 11.52 -5.76
CA VAL A 137 5.65 12.91 -6.03
C VAL A 137 6.83 13.79 -6.47
N LEU A 138 7.98 13.68 -5.80
CA LEU A 138 9.18 14.46 -6.17
C LEU A 138 9.80 13.98 -7.49
N SER A 139 9.76 12.68 -7.79
CA SER A 139 10.13 12.14 -9.11
C SER A 139 9.23 12.68 -10.22
N ALA A 140 7.92 12.76 -9.97
CA ALA A 140 6.96 13.37 -10.90
C ALA A 140 7.24 14.87 -11.10
N ALA A 141 7.52 15.63 -10.04
CA ALA A 141 7.87 17.06 -10.13
C ALA A 141 9.14 17.32 -10.94
N VAL A 142 10.17 16.47 -10.80
CA VAL A 142 11.40 16.56 -11.62
C VAL A 142 11.11 16.22 -13.08
N ARG A 143 10.32 15.15 -13.35
CA ARG A 143 9.93 14.77 -14.72
C ARG A 143 9.01 15.78 -15.42
N ALA A 144 8.24 16.56 -14.66
CA ALA A 144 7.43 17.66 -15.14
C ALA A 144 8.21 18.98 -15.26
N SER A 145 9.54 18.97 -15.03
CA SER A 145 10.42 20.16 -15.04
C SER A 145 10.02 21.26 -14.03
N VAL A 146 9.27 20.91 -12.98
CA VAL A 146 8.85 21.84 -11.92
C VAL A 146 9.99 22.12 -10.93
N MET A 147 10.90 21.16 -10.74
CA MET A 147 12.07 21.31 -9.88
C MET A 147 13.27 20.49 -10.39
N GLY A 148 14.49 20.89 -10.00
CA GLY A 148 15.71 20.17 -10.35
C GLY A 148 15.95 18.91 -9.49
N PRO A 149 16.68 17.89 -9.99
CA PRO A 149 16.90 16.64 -9.27
C PRO A 149 17.61 16.84 -7.92
N TYR A 150 18.58 17.76 -7.84
CA TYR A 150 19.26 18.08 -6.56
C TYR A 150 18.33 18.76 -5.55
N GLN A 151 17.35 19.55 -6.01
CA GLN A 151 16.32 20.13 -5.14
C GLN A 151 15.41 19.03 -4.59
N ALA A 152 15.03 18.05 -5.42
CA ALA A 152 14.22 16.91 -4.99
C ALA A 152 14.95 16.05 -3.94
N GLN A 153 16.25 15.78 -4.14
CA GLN A 153 17.06 15.09 -3.13
C GLN A 153 17.23 15.91 -1.84
N SER A 154 17.39 17.24 -1.94
CA SER A 154 17.43 18.13 -0.78
C SER A 154 16.12 18.11 0.03
N VAL A 155 14.95 18.01 -0.63
CA VAL A 155 13.67 17.83 0.05
C VAL A 155 13.56 16.44 0.69
N LEU A 156 13.95 15.37 -0.02
CA LEU A 156 13.95 14.00 0.52
C LEU A 156 14.85 13.82 1.75
N ALA A 157 15.99 14.50 1.78
CA ALA A 157 16.93 14.50 2.90
C ALA A 157 16.62 15.56 3.97
N SER A 158 15.53 16.33 3.85
CA SER A 158 15.21 17.40 4.80
C SER A 158 14.53 16.88 6.06
N GLN A 159 15.02 17.32 7.22
CA GLN A 159 14.41 17.05 8.53
C GLN A 159 12.90 17.39 8.52
N ARG A 160 12.54 18.54 7.95
CA ARG A 160 11.15 18.99 7.76
C ARG A 160 10.23 17.97 7.07
N LEU A 161 10.74 17.14 6.15
CA LEU A 161 9.94 16.07 5.54
C LEU A 161 9.80 14.87 6.48
N GLN A 162 10.87 14.48 7.17
CA GLN A 162 10.83 13.42 8.19
C GLN A 162 9.86 13.77 9.33
N ASP A 163 9.94 15.01 9.83
CA ASP A 163 9.07 15.52 10.89
C ASP A 163 7.60 15.48 10.46
N MET A 164 7.30 16.00 9.26
CA MET A 164 5.95 15.98 8.67
C MET A 164 5.41 14.57 8.46
N ILE A 165 6.24 13.62 8.01
CA ILE A 165 5.84 12.22 7.86
C ILE A 165 5.55 11.60 9.23
N THR A 166 6.38 11.89 10.23
CA THR A 166 6.21 11.39 11.61
C THR A 166 4.93 11.95 12.23
N GLU A 167 4.72 13.28 12.17
CA GLU A 167 3.51 13.98 12.62
C GLU A 167 2.22 13.43 11.98
N ARG A 168 2.28 13.03 10.70
CA ARG A 168 1.14 12.42 10.00
C ARG A 168 0.93 10.95 10.37
N ILE A 169 1.97 10.20 10.70
CA ILE A 169 1.85 8.83 11.21
C ILE A 169 1.34 8.83 12.65
N ASP A 170 1.78 9.76 13.48
CA ASP A 170 1.29 9.94 14.86
C ASP A 170 -0.17 10.39 14.89
N LYS A 171 -0.57 11.32 14.01
CA LYS A 171 -1.98 11.76 13.91
C LYS A 171 -2.90 10.61 13.52
N GLU A 172 -2.53 9.79 12.54
CA GLU A 172 -3.38 8.72 12.01
C GLU A 172 -3.09 7.33 12.62
N TRP A 173 -2.39 7.27 13.77
CA TRP A 173 -1.90 6.01 14.33
C TRP A 173 -3.03 5.07 14.81
N ASP A 174 -4.09 5.64 15.37
CA ASP A 174 -5.27 4.91 15.87
C ASP A 174 -6.58 5.46 15.26
N THR A 175 -6.49 6.13 14.10
CA THR A 175 -7.66 6.50 13.30
C THR A 175 -8.30 5.22 12.73
N PRO A 176 -9.59 4.94 12.97
CA PRO A 176 -10.28 3.78 12.41
C PRO A 176 -10.48 3.95 10.88
N VAL A 177 -10.75 2.86 10.16
CA VAL A 177 -10.85 2.92 8.69
C VAL A 177 -12.11 3.64 8.23
N GLU A 178 -13.16 3.62 9.05
CA GLU A 178 -14.42 4.31 8.87
C GLU A 178 -14.29 5.85 8.93
N ASP A 179 -13.23 6.36 9.58
CA ASP A 179 -12.86 7.79 9.60
C ASP A 179 -11.79 8.13 8.53
N ALA A 180 -11.35 7.15 7.72
CA ALA A 180 -10.37 7.40 6.65
C ALA A 180 -11.04 8.13 5.47
N GLY A 181 -10.47 9.27 5.06
CA GLY A 181 -11.14 10.12 4.07
C GLY A 181 -10.30 11.26 3.51
N GLN A 182 -10.73 11.78 2.35
CA GLN A 182 -10.05 12.86 1.65
C GLN A 182 -10.34 14.23 2.28
N ILE A 183 -9.41 14.68 3.11
CA ILE A 183 -9.44 16.00 3.78
C ILE A 183 -9.29 17.21 2.82
N VAL A 184 -9.10 17.00 1.51
CA VAL A 184 -9.05 18.07 0.49
C VAL A 184 -9.87 17.65 -0.76
N PRO A 185 -11.21 17.77 -0.76
CA PRO A 185 -12.06 17.39 -1.90
C PRO A 185 -11.69 18.04 -3.26
N PRO A 186 -11.17 19.28 -3.34
CA PRO A 186 -10.68 19.85 -4.60
C PRO A 186 -9.52 19.06 -5.24
N LEU A 187 -8.77 18.27 -4.46
CA LEU A 187 -7.68 17.43 -4.96
C LEU A 187 -8.23 16.28 -5.81
N ASP A 188 -9.29 15.61 -5.38
CA ASP A 188 -9.90 14.49 -6.11
C ASP A 188 -10.52 14.95 -7.43
N LEU A 189 -11.15 16.13 -7.43
CA LEU A 189 -11.64 16.78 -8.64
C LEU A 189 -10.52 17.17 -9.61
N TRP A 190 -9.33 17.52 -9.10
CA TRP A 190 -8.18 17.86 -9.93
C TRP A 190 -7.49 16.61 -10.51
N VAL A 191 -7.28 15.58 -9.68
CA VAL A 191 -6.73 14.28 -10.10
C VAL A 191 -7.67 13.56 -11.07
N GLY A 192 -8.99 13.59 -10.84
CA GLY A 192 -9.98 13.00 -11.74
C GLY A 192 -9.97 13.61 -13.15
N ARG A 193 -9.53 14.88 -13.28
CA ARG A 193 -9.36 15.54 -14.58
C ARG A 193 -8.12 15.10 -15.36
N HIS A 194 -7.25 14.25 -14.82
CA HIS A 194 -6.12 13.67 -15.55
C HIS A 194 -6.58 12.88 -16.79
N GLU A 195 -7.78 12.27 -16.76
CA GLU A 195 -8.36 11.60 -17.94
C GLU A 195 -8.72 12.57 -19.09
N LEU A 196 -8.91 13.85 -18.80
CA LEU A 196 -9.27 14.88 -19.79
C LEU A 196 -8.04 15.54 -20.45
N LEU A 197 -6.82 15.10 -20.10
CA LEU A 197 -5.59 15.62 -20.69
C LEU A 197 -5.34 15.01 -22.08
N TYR A 198 -5.26 15.88 -23.09
CA TYR A 198 -4.98 15.53 -24.49
C TYR A 198 -3.64 14.82 -24.69
N SER A 199 -2.61 15.23 -23.94
CA SER A 199 -1.33 14.55 -23.86
C SER A 199 -1.00 14.25 -22.40
N ARG A 200 -0.50 13.05 -22.13
CA ARG A 200 -0.23 12.56 -20.77
C ARG A 200 1.22 12.08 -20.66
N ILE A 201 1.90 12.50 -19.60
CA ILE A 201 3.27 12.03 -19.25
C ILE A 201 3.26 11.07 -18.05
N PHE A 202 2.10 10.86 -17.42
CA PHE A 202 1.86 9.85 -16.39
C PHE A 202 0.63 9.01 -16.81
N ASN A 203 0.43 7.86 -16.17
CA ASN A 203 -0.75 7.00 -16.40
C ASN A 203 -1.94 7.40 -15.48
N SER A 204 -1.63 8.17 -14.44
CA SER A 204 -2.47 8.62 -13.33
C SER A 204 -1.80 9.83 -12.67
#